data_AF-A0AAE1T6R8-F1
#
_entry.id   AF-A0AAE1T6R8-F1
#
_cell.length_a   1.000
_cell.length_b   1.000
_cell.length_c   1.000
_cell.angle_alpha   90.00
_cell.angle_beta   90.00
_cell.angle_gamma   90.00
#
_symmetry.space_group_name_H-M   'P 1'
#
loop_
_entity.id
_entity.type
_entity.pdbx_description
1 polymer ?
#
loop_
_entity_poly.entity_id
_entity_poly.type
_entity_poly.pdbx_seq_one_letter_code
_entity_poly.pdbx_strand_id
1 'polypeptide(L)'
;MELGAGVGGLNVKSTTPCLTPSTHIKARNLYSSRAYSYASFRAHQSPICKASIKENSISAESVSKVNTMSAADYSMDVELSSLTALCPLDGRYWGKVKDLAPFMSEFGLIKFRVLVEIKWLLKLSQIPEIPEVPRFSAEAETYLQNLSDQFNMDDALEVKKIERVTNHDVKAVEYFLKQRCQSHPEISKVLEFFHFACTSEDINNLAHALMLKEALNKVILPVMDKLITAICNMATANASIPMLSRTHGQPASPTTLGKEMAIFAYRLSRERKELSQTEILGKFAGAVGNYNAHLVAYPDVNWPQIAEEFVTSLGISFNPYVTQIEPHDYMARLFNSIIQFNNILVDFDRDVWGYISLGHFKQITKAGEIGSSTMPHKVNPIDFENSEGNCGIANGGLSHLSTKLPISRWQRDLTDSTVLRNMGVGLGHSLLAYKSALQGIAKLQVNEASLIADLDHSWEVLAEPIQTVMRRYGVPEPYEKLKELTRGRAVTRESIREFIERLDIPVEAKSHLLTLTPHTYVGAAVELAKNLDTITSLVNGANVLAENVSVVAVLFGALPRTQFMVFQPGFS
;
A
#
# COMPACT_ATOMS: atom_id res chain seq x y z
N MET A 1 65.72 26.24 18.79
CA MET A 1 66.31 25.18 17.93
C MET A 1 65.19 24.77 16.96
N GLU A 2 64.98 25.56 15.91
CA GLU A 2 65.54 25.35 14.54
C GLU A 2 65.04 24.04 13.91
N LEU A 3 64.06 24.09 13.00
CA LEU A 3 64.14 24.33 11.53
C LEU A 3 64.87 23.23 10.76
N GLY A 4 64.23 22.71 9.71
CA GLY A 4 64.86 21.81 8.74
C GLY A 4 63.91 21.28 7.66
N ALA A 5 63.65 22.08 6.63
CA ALA A 5 63.04 21.68 5.36
C ALA A 5 64.06 20.99 4.44
N GLY A 6 63.58 20.17 3.49
CA GLY A 6 64.40 19.63 2.40
C GLY A 6 63.55 19.05 1.26
N VAL A 7 63.34 19.85 0.22
CA VAL A 7 62.76 19.48 -1.08
C VAL A 7 63.89 19.19 -2.06
N GLY A 8 63.72 18.22 -2.96
CA GLY A 8 64.58 18.06 -4.14
C GLY A 8 64.08 16.97 -5.09
N GLY A 9 63.37 17.36 -6.14
CA GLY A 9 63.06 16.50 -7.28
C GLY A 9 64.10 16.62 -8.39
N LEU A 10 64.15 15.65 -9.31
CA LEU A 10 64.63 15.80 -10.68
C LEU A 10 64.10 14.64 -11.55
N ASN A 11 63.87 14.97 -12.81
CA ASN A 11 62.99 14.32 -13.79
C ASN A 11 63.83 13.69 -14.93
N VAL A 12 63.19 13.03 -15.90
CA VAL A 12 63.50 13.01 -17.37
C VAL A 12 63.71 11.63 -18.09
N LYS A 13 62.89 11.44 -19.17
CA LYS A 13 62.97 10.64 -20.44
C LYS A 13 62.74 9.11 -20.37
N SER A 14 61.76 8.47 -21.04
CA SER A 14 61.19 8.47 -22.41
C SER A 14 62.06 7.80 -23.49
N THR A 15 61.64 6.63 -24.00
CA THR A 15 61.55 6.28 -25.45
C THR A 15 60.98 4.86 -25.67
N THR A 16 60.05 4.77 -26.63
CA THR A 16 59.48 3.58 -27.31
C THR A 16 60.47 2.99 -28.35
N PRO A 17 60.23 1.78 -28.88
CA PRO A 17 59.76 1.72 -30.27
C PRO A 17 58.73 0.61 -30.57
N CYS A 18 58.21 0.69 -31.81
CA CYS A 18 57.00 0.09 -32.35
C CYS A 18 57.30 -0.94 -33.47
N LEU A 19 56.26 -1.72 -33.83
CA LEU A 19 55.98 -2.42 -35.11
C LEU A 19 56.20 -3.96 -35.24
N THR A 20 55.28 -4.54 -36.02
CA THR A 20 54.63 -5.88 -36.10
C THR A 20 55.22 -6.77 -37.24
N PRO A 21 54.60 -7.87 -37.82
CA PRO A 21 53.34 -8.62 -37.57
C PRO A 21 53.35 -10.19 -37.77
N SER A 22 52.14 -10.79 -37.61
CA SER A 22 51.62 -12.11 -38.09
C SER A 22 51.78 -13.31 -37.12
N THR A 23 50.84 -14.22 -36.86
CA THR A 23 49.67 -14.75 -37.60
C THR A 23 48.52 -15.24 -36.67
N HIS A 24 47.32 -15.26 -37.25
CA HIS A 24 45.98 -15.66 -36.79
C HIS A 24 45.78 -16.91 -35.90
N ILE A 25 44.92 -16.79 -34.87
CA ILE A 25 43.91 -17.80 -34.48
C ILE A 25 42.60 -17.08 -34.09
N LYS A 26 41.47 -17.57 -34.65
CA LYS A 26 40.10 -17.03 -34.51
C LYS A 26 39.49 -17.35 -33.14
N ALA A 27 38.97 -16.35 -32.43
CA ALA A 27 38.10 -16.53 -31.27
C ALA A 27 36.63 -16.23 -31.65
N ARG A 28 35.72 -17.14 -31.28
CA ARG A 28 34.26 -17.01 -31.38
C ARG A 28 33.75 -16.12 -30.24
N ASN A 29 33.12 -15.00 -30.58
CA ASN A 29 32.34 -14.17 -29.64
C ASN A 29 30.85 -14.54 -29.73
N LEU A 30 30.24 -14.80 -28.57
CA LEU A 30 28.79 -14.86 -28.37
C LEU A 30 28.35 -13.51 -27.77
N TYR A 31 27.77 -12.65 -28.61
CA TYR A 31 26.94 -11.52 -28.17
C TYR A 31 25.67 -11.51 -29.04
N SER A 32 24.52 -11.65 -28.37
CA SER A 32 23.18 -11.62 -28.97
C SER A 32 22.72 -10.17 -29.08
N SER A 33 22.78 -9.59 -30.27
CA SER A 33 22.11 -8.33 -30.63
C SER A 33 20.98 -8.61 -31.62
N ARG A 34 19.72 -8.49 -31.20
CA ARG A 34 18.57 -8.49 -32.13
C ARG A 34 18.33 -7.07 -32.63
N ALA A 35 18.70 -6.83 -33.88
CA ALA A 35 18.31 -5.66 -34.64
C ALA A 35 16.92 -5.88 -35.26
N TYR A 36 16.03 -4.89 -35.14
CA TYR A 36 14.74 -4.84 -35.83
C TYR A 36 14.95 -4.32 -37.26
N SER A 37 14.73 -5.17 -38.27
CA SER A 37 14.68 -4.77 -39.67
C SER A 37 13.25 -4.40 -40.08
N TYR A 38 13.07 -3.20 -40.65
CA TYR A 38 11.86 -2.82 -41.36
C TYR A 38 11.70 -3.69 -42.62
N ALA A 39 10.64 -4.50 -42.67
CA ALA A 39 10.21 -5.21 -43.87
C ALA A 39 8.81 -4.75 -44.27
N SER A 40 8.69 -4.31 -45.53
CA SER A 40 7.48 -3.84 -46.18
C SER A 40 6.41 -4.93 -46.29
N PHE A 41 5.18 -4.66 -45.83
CA PHE A 41 4.04 -5.55 -46.06
C PHE A 41 3.39 -5.26 -47.42
N ARG A 42 3.45 -6.25 -48.33
CA ARG A 42 2.59 -6.36 -49.52
C ARG A 42 1.23 -6.92 -49.09
N ALA A 43 0.15 -6.30 -49.56
CA ALA A 43 -1.21 -6.78 -49.39
C ALA A 43 -1.46 -8.06 -50.20
N HIS A 44 -1.86 -9.14 -49.54
CA HIS A 44 -2.40 -10.34 -50.20
C HIS A 44 -3.93 -10.31 -50.17
N GLN A 45 -4.51 -10.37 -51.37
CA GLN A 45 -5.93 -10.56 -51.65
C GLN A 45 -6.43 -11.89 -51.08
N SER A 46 -7.69 -11.91 -50.61
CA SER A 46 -8.45 -13.13 -50.34
C SER A 46 -9.86 -13.01 -50.97
N PRO A 47 -10.48 -14.14 -51.34
CA PRO A 47 -11.40 -14.22 -52.48
C PRO A 47 -12.84 -13.85 -52.11
N ILE A 48 -13.53 -13.19 -53.05
CA ILE A 48 -14.95 -12.85 -52.94
C ILE A 48 -15.80 -14.04 -53.41
N CYS A 49 -16.53 -14.65 -52.48
CA CYS A 49 -17.66 -15.53 -52.78
C CYS A 49 -18.85 -14.70 -53.29
N LYS A 50 -19.35 -15.01 -54.49
CA LYS A 50 -20.59 -14.46 -55.04
C LYS A 50 -21.78 -15.19 -54.41
N ALA A 51 -22.65 -14.45 -53.72
CA ALA A 51 -24.03 -14.86 -53.46
C ALA A 51 -24.96 -13.67 -53.78
N SER A 52 -25.86 -13.91 -54.75
CA SER A 52 -26.87 -12.97 -55.23
C SER A 52 -27.95 -12.75 -54.17
N ILE A 53 -28.26 -11.50 -53.85
CA ILE A 53 -29.46 -11.12 -53.10
C ILE A 53 -30.34 -10.33 -54.06
N LYS A 54 -31.58 -10.81 -54.24
CA LYS A 54 -32.65 -10.19 -55.03
C LYS A 54 -32.99 -8.82 -54.46
N GLU A 55 -33.02 -7.80 -55.32
CA GLU A 55 -33.66 -6.51 -55.02
C GLU A 55 -35.16 -6.73 -54.84
N ASN A 56 -35.64 -6.62 -53.61
CA ASN A 56 -37.03 -6.30 -53.33
C ASN A 56 -37.07 -4.84 -52.88
N SER A 57 -37.66 -4.02 -53.73
CA SER A 57 -38.06 -2.65 -53.47
C SER A 57 -38.95 -2.58 -52.24
N ILE A 58 -38.44 -1.99 -51.15
CA ILE A 58 -39.25 -1.49 -50.05
C ILE A 58 -39.16 0.03 -50.09
N SER A 59 -40.34 0.64 -50.16
CA SER A 59 -40.64 2.05 -50.28
C SER A 59 -39.85 2.92 -49.30
N ALA A 60 -39.31 4.00 -49.84
CA ALA A 60 -38.72 5.11 -49.11
C ALA A 60 -39.80 5.87 -48.34
N GLU A 61 -40.11 5.45 -47.13
CA GLU A 61 -40.78 6.27 -46.11
C GLU A 61 -40.61 5.59 -44.75
N SER A 62 -40.09 6.34 -43.76
CA SER A 62 -39.86 5.95 -42.35
C SER A 62 -38.52 5.31 -41.92
N VAL A 63 -37.39 5.79 -42.44
CA VAL A 63 -36.15 5.78 -41.62
C VAL A 63 -36.11 7.10 -40.87
N SER A 64 -36.53 7.05 -39.60
CA SER A 64 -36.37 8.13 -38.64
C SER A 64 -34.92 8.60 -38.63
N LYS A 65 -34.75 9.92 -38.66
CA LYS A 65 -33.46 10.62 -38.55
C LYS A 65 -32.65 10.04 -37.38
N VAL A 66 -31.64 9.23 -37.70
CA VAL A 66 -30.46 9.17 -36.84
C VAL A 66 -29.80 10.53 -37.05
N ASN A 67 -29.95 11.43 -36.08
CA ASN A 67 -29.14 12.64 -36.02
C ASN A 67 -27.68 12.18 -35.98
N THR A 68 -27.01 12.20 -37.12
CA THR A 68 -25.56 12.27 -37.17
C THR A 68 -25.17 13.54 -36.43
N MET A 69 -24.78 13.38 -35.16
CA MET A 69 -24.28 14.48 -34.35
C MET A 69 -23.10 15.11 -35.08
N SER A 70 -23.21 16.41 -35.34
CA SER A 70 -22.18 17.15 -36.04
C SER A 70 -20.98 17.36 -35.11
N ALA A 71 -19.78 17.58 -35.64
CA ALA A 71 -18.61 17.91 -34.83
C ALA A 71 -18.80 19.18 -33.97
N ALA A 72 -19.79 20.03 -34.29
CA ALA A 72 -20.17 21.19 -33.51
C ALA A 72 -20.97 20.83 -32.23
N ASP A 73 -21.60 19.65 -32.18
CA ASP A 73 -22.35 19.17 -31.01
C ASP A 73 -21.43 18.61 -29.89
N TYR A 74 -20.13 18.49 -30.15
CA TYR A 74 -19.12 18.02 -29.17
C TYR A 74 -18.53 19.14 -28.28
N SER A 75 -18.76 20.41 -28.61
CA SER A 75 -18.31 21.54 -27.81
C SER A 75 -19.34 21.87 -26.72
N MET A 76 -19.68 20.89 -25.88
CA MET A 76 -20.28 21.23 -24.59
C MET A 76 -19.17 21.89 -23.77
N ASP A 77 -19.38 23.14 -23.36
CA ASP A 77 -18.55 23.77 -22.34
C ASP A 77 -18.90 23.07 -21.01
N VAL A 78 -18.16 22.00 -20.71
CA VAL A 78 -18.46 21.12 -19.58
C VAL A 78 -17.78 21.66 -18.33
N GLU A 79 -18.56 22.26 -17.44
CA GLU A 79 -18.06 22.66 -16.12
C GLU A 79 -17.64 21.45 -15.28
N LEU A 80 -16.60 21.63 -14.45
CA LEU A 80 -16.13 20.60 -13.53
C LEU A 80 -17.20 20.32 -12.47
N SER A 81 -17.66 19.08 -12.42
CA SER A 81 -18.59 18.54 -11.44
C SER A 81 -18.25 17.07 -11.17
N SER A 82 -18.87 16.46 -10.16
CA SER A 82 -18.66 15.04 -9.90
C SER A 82 -19.06 14.11 -11.06
N LEU A 83 -19.95 14.54 -11.95
CA LEU A 83 -20.38 13.77 -13.12
C LEU A 83 -19.42 13.91 -14.31
N THR A 84 -18.66 15.01 -14.35
CA THR A 84 -17.79 15.39 -15.47
C THR A 84 -16.31 15.24 -15.13
N ALA A 85 -15.99 14.89 -13.87
CA ALA A 85 -14.64 14.60 -13.41
C ALA A 85 -14.02 13.42 -14.17
N LEU A 86 -12.82 13.62 -14.72
CA LEU A 86 -12.05 12.58 -15.40
C LEU A 86 -11.57 11.50 -14.44
N CYS A 87 -11.11 11.90 -13.25
CA CYS A 87 -10.74 10.97 -12.20
C CYS A 87 -11.99 10.52 -11.44
N PRO A 88 -12.25 9.21 -11.30
CA PRO A 88 -13.44 8.73 -10.60
C PRO A 88 -13.38 9.02 -9.08
N LEU A 89 -12.21 9.28 -8.51
CA LEU A 89 -12.04 9.68 -7.11
C LEU A 89 -12.69 11.03 -6.82
N ASP A 90 -12.60 11.97 -7.76
CA ASP A 90 -13.21 13.31 -7.65
C ASP A 90 -14.66 13.34 -8.16
N GLY A 91 -15.12 12.25 -8.76
CA GLY A 91 -16.47 12.06 -9.28
C GLY A 91 -17.27 11.03 -8.50
N ARG A 92 -17.49 9.87 -9.14
CA ARG A 92 -18.28 8.75 -8.63
C ARG A 92 -17.97 8.37 -7.18
N TYR A 93 -16.70 8.42 -6.79
CA TYR A 93 -16.22 7.96 -5.48
C TYR A 93 -15.90 9.08 -4.50
N TRP A 94 -16.17 10.34 -4.83
CA TRP A 94 -15.87 11.50 -3.99
C TRP A 94 -16.37 11.33 -2.55
N GLY A 95 -17.62 10.88 -2.38
CA GLY A 95 -18.20 10.65 -1.06
C GLY A 95 -17.46 9.63 -0.19
N LYS A 96 -16.64 8.75 -0.80
CA LYS A 96 -15.82 7.75 -0.10
C LYS A 96 -14.41 8.24 0.20
N VAL A 97 -13.87 9.22 -0.54
CA VAL A 97 -12.45 9.61 -0.45
C VAL A 97 -12.21 11.08 -0.12
N LYS A 98 -13.25 11.91 -0.05
CA LYS A 98 -13.17 13.36 0.26
C LYS A 98 -12.39 13.71 1.52
N ASP A 99 -12.27 12.78 2.46
CA ASP A 99 -11.51 12.95 3.71
C ASP A 99 -10.00 13.21 3.45
N LEU A 100 -9.48 12.81 2.29
CA LEU A 100 -8.11 13.10 1.86
C LEU A 100 -7.94 14.51 1.27
N ALA A 101 -9.00 15.12 0.78
CA ALA A 101 -8.92 16.39 0.04
C ALA A 101 -8.31 17.55 0.83
N PRO A 102 -8.55 17.71 2.15
CA PRO A 102 -7.88 18.76 2.95
C PRO A 102 -6.35 18.63 2.99
N PHE A 103 -5.81 17.47 2.62
CA PHE A 103 -4.37 17.18 2.69
C PHE A 103 -3.74 16.98 1.31
N MET A 104 -4.40 16.23 0.43
CA MET A 104 -3.80 15.71 -0.81
C MET A 104 -4.20 16.49 -2.08
N SER A 105 -4.94 17.58 -1.93
CA SER A 105 -5.33 18.47 -3.04
C SER A 105 -4.38 19.67 -3.17
N GLU A 106 -4.57 20.47 -4.21
CA GLU A 106 -3.92 21.78 -4.36
C GLU A 106 -4.19 22.69 -3.16
N PHE A 107 -5.42 22.68 -2.63
CA PHE A 107 -5.76 23.41 -1.40
C PHE A 107 -4.91 22.93 -0.22
N GLY A 108 -4.75 21.61 -0.06
CA GLY A 108 -3.91 21.03 0.99
C GLY A 108 -2.45 21.47 0.85
N LEU A 109 -1.90 21.42 -0.37
CA LEU A 109 -0.53 21.86 -0.65
C LEU A 109 -0.32 23.33 -0.29
N ILE A 110 -1.22 24.23 -0.72
CA ILE A 110 -1.14 25.66 -0.39
C ILE A 110 -1.23 25.87 1.13
N LYS A 111 -2.19 25.19 1.79
CA LYS A 111 -2.38 25.28 3.24
C LYS A 111 -1.10 24.92 4.00
N PHE A 112 -0.44 23.82 3.64
CA PHE A 112 0.78 23.41 4.32
C PHE A 112 1.99 24.30 3.98
N ARG A 113 2.06 24.86 2.77
CA ARG A 113 3.07 25.89 2.44
C ARG A 113 2.92 27.13 3.30
N VAL A 114 1.68 27.61 3.47
CA VAL A 114 1.35 28.74 4.36
C VAL A 114 1.78 28.44 5.80
N LEU A 115 1.47 27.25 6.32
CA LEU A 115 1.90 26.82 7.65
C LEU A 115 3.42 26.86 7.80
N VAL A 116 4.17 26.29 6.85
CA VAL A 116 5.64 26.23 6.91
C VAL A 116 6.26 27.63 6.87
N GLU A 117 5.79 28.51 5.99
CA GLU A 117 6.27 29.90 5.91
C GLU A 117 6.02 30.68 7.20
N ILE A 118 4.82 30.55 7.77
CA ILE A 118 4.48 31.19 9.05
C ILE A 118 5.38 30.66 10.17
N LYS A 119 5.56 29.34 10.25
CA LYS A 119 6.42 28.72 11.27
C LYS A 119 7.87 29.14 11.10
N TRP A 120 8.33 29.34 9.86
CA TRP A 120 9.69 29.82 9.61
C TRP A 120 9.90 31.25 10.11
N LEU A 121 8.97 32.17 9.80
CA LEU A 121 9.04 33.54 10.31
C LEU A 121 9.01 33.59 11.85
N LEU A 122 8.17 32.76 12.48
CA LEU A 122 8.15 32.60 13.94
C LEU A 122 9.50 32.10 14.47
N LYS A 123 10.12 31.10 13.82
CA LYS A 123 11.44 30.58 14.22
C LYS A 123 12.52 31.66 14.10
N LEU A 124 12.53 32.45 13.02
CA LEU A 124 13.47 33.56 12.86
C LEU A 124 13.39 34.57 14.02
N SER A 125 12.17 34.91 14.46
CA SER A 125 11.97 35.82 15.60
C SER A 125 12.49 35.29 16.95
N GLN A 126 12.80 34.00 17.03
CA GLN A 126 13.30 33.35 18.23
C GLN A 126 14.83 33.25 18.26
N ILE A 127 15.52 33.65 17.19
CA ILE A 127 16.99 33.57 17.07
C ILE A 127 17.58 34.91 17.53
N PRO A 128 18.26 34.97 18.69
CA PRO A 128 18.81 36.22 19.22
C PRO A 128 19.79 36.93 18.29
N GLU A 129 20.51 36.16 17.47
CA GLU A 129 21.49 36.64 16.49
C GLU A 129 20.85 37.30 15.25
N ILE A 130 19.53 37.31 15.13
CA ILE A 130 18.77 37.97 14.04
C ILE A 130 17.97 39.15 14.61
N PRO A 131 18.62 40.27 14.98
CA PRO A 131 17.95 41.40 15.63
C PRO A 131 16.94 42.12 14.72
N GLU A 132 17.05 41.96 13.40
CA GLU A 132 16.11 42.50 12.41
C GLU A 132 14.72 41.88 12.52
N VAL A 133 14.61 40.67 13.08
CA VAL A 133 13.34 40.01 13.40
C VAL A 133 13.23 39.87 14.92
N PRO A 134 12.80 40.93 15.64
CA PRO A 134 12.67 40.85 17.08
C PRO A 134 11.61 39.80 17.47
N ARG A 135 11.78 39.22 18.66
CA ARG A 135 10.80 38.28 19.22
C ARG A 135 9.42 38.90 19.24
N PHE A 136 8.47 38.20 18.61
CA PHE A 136 7.08 38.65 18.54
C PHE A 136 6.40 38.63 19.91
N SER A 137 5.46 39.57 20.10
CA SER A 137 4.53 39.51 21.22
C SER A 137 3.60 38.28 21.10
N ALA A 138 2.99 37.87 22.22
CA ALA A 138 2.00 36.79 22.22
C ALA A 138 0.79 37.10 21.29
N GLU A 139 0.46 38.37 21.08
CA GLU A 139 -0.61 38.79 20.17
C GLU A 139 -0.21 38.54 18.71
N ALA A 140 1.01 38.94 18.32
CA ALA A 140 1.55 38.69 16.99
C ALA A 140 1.73 37.19 16.70
N GLU A 141 2.22 36.41 17.67
CA GLU A 141 2.32 34.95 17.55
C GLU A 141 0.94 34.32 17.36
N THR A 142 -0.06 34.74 18.14
CA THR A 142 -1.45 34.26 18.03
C THR A 142 -2.07 34.64 16.69
N TYR A 143 -1.82 35.85 16.19
CA TYR A 143 -2.29 36.29 14.88
C TYR A 143 -1.74 35.40 13.75
N LEU A 144 -0.43 35.17 13.73
CA LEU A 144 0.23 34.29 12.75
C LEU A 144 -0.29 32.86 12.83
N GLN A 145 -0.44 32.32 14.03
CA GLN A 145 -0.98 30.97 14.23
C GLN A 145 -2.42 30.85 13.71
N ASN A 146 -3.28 31.84 14.01
CA ASN A 146 -4.66 31.88 13.50
C ASN A 146 -4.73 31.94 11.97
N LEU A 147 -3.82 32.65 11.31
CA LEU A 147 -3.76 32.71 9.84
C LEU A 147 -3.53 31.32 9.22
N SER A 148 -2.72 30.48 9.87
CA SER A 148 -2.53 29.09 9.46
C SER A 148 -3.71 28.19 9.81
N ASP A 149 -4.26 28.31 11.02
CA ASP A 149 -5.30 27.42 11.53
C ASP A 149 -6.66 27.64 10.86
N GLN A 150 -6.95 28.89 10.49
CA GLN A 150 -8.20 29.31 9.86
C GLN A 150 -8.10 29.45 8.34
N PHE A 151 -6.98 28.99 7.75
CA PHE A 151 -6.77 29.01 6.30
C PHE A 151 -7.91 28.27 5.57
N ASN A 152 -8.56 28.97 4.65
CA ASN A 152 -9.79 28.51 4.00
C ASN A 152 -9.73 28.61 2.47
N MET A 153 -10.83 28.26 1.80
CA MET A 153 -10.89 28.21 0.33
C MET A 153 -10.72 29.58 -0.33
N ASP A 154 -11.22 30.65 0.29
CA ASP A 154 -11.09 32.01 -0.26
C ASP A 154 -9.62 32.46 -0.22
N ASP A 155 -8.90 32.10 0.85
CA ASP A 155 -7.46 32.33 0.95
C ASP A 155 -6.70 31.58 -0.15
N ALA A 156 -7.03 30.31 -0.38
CA ALA A 156 -6.41 29.52 -1.45
C ALA A 156 -6.70 30.11 -2.85
N LEU A 157 -7.93 30.59 -3.09
CA LEU A 157 -8.30 31.29 -4.32
C LEU A 157 -7.52 32.60 -4.48
N GLU A 158 -7.27 33.33 -3.39
CA GLU A 158 -6.42 34.52 -3.39
C GLU A 158 -4.98 34.19 -3.80
N VAL A 159 -4.39 33.13 -3.23
CA VAL A 159 -3.07 32.62 -3.66
C VAL A 159 -3.07 32.30 -5.15
N LYS A 160 -4.08 31.58 -5.68
CA LYS A 160 -4.16 31.28 -7.12
C LYS A 160 -4.32 32.53 -7.99
N LYS A 161 -4.98 33.60 -7.51
CA LYS A 161 -5.05 34.89 -8.21
C LYS A 161 -3.66 35.53 -8.34
N ILE A 162 -2.88 35.51 -7.27
CA ILE A 162 -1.50 36.02 -7.26
C ILE A 162 -0.59 35.16 -8.16
N GLU A 163 -0.78 33.84 -8.14
CA GLU A 163 -0.03 32.90 -8.98
C GLU A 163 -0.22 33.17 -10.48
N ARG A 164 -1.41 33.57 -10.92
CA ARG A 164 -1.65 33.93 -12.34
C ARG A 164 -0.76 35.07 -12.83
N VAL A 165 -0.30 35.94 -11.93
CA VAL A 165 0.60 37.05 -12.25
C VAL A 165 2.07 36.62 -12.13
N THR A 166 2.41 35.88 -11.08
CA THR A 166 3.80 35.48 -10.80
C THR A 166 4.29 34.27 -11.61
N ASN A 167 3.35 33.44 -12.10
CA ASN A 167 3.61 32.13 -12.70
C ASN A 167 4.52 31.23 -11.82
N HIS A 168 4.44 31.41 -10.50
CA HIS A 168 5.24 30.69 -9.51
C HIS A 168 4.45 30.52 -8.21
N ASP A 169 4.11 29.28 -7.88
CA ASP A 169 3.19 28.94 -6.79
C ASP A 169 3.71 29.30 -5.38
N VAL A 170 4.96 28.97 -5.03
CA VAL A 170 5.54 29.32 -3.72
C VAL A 170 5.71 30.84 -3.57
N LYS A 171 6.11 31.56 -4.63
CA LYS A 171 6.20 33.02 -4.58
C LYS A 171 4.84 33.68 -4.37
N ALA A 172 3.77 33.07 -4.90
CA ALA A 172 2.41 33.53 -4.66
C ALA A 172 2.00 33.40 -3.18
N VAL A 173 2.44 32.34 -2.49
CA VAL A 173 2.25 32.17 -1.04
C VAL A 173 2.97 33.26 -0.25
N GLU A 174 4.24 33.56 -0.59
CA GLU A 174 4.99 34.64 0.05
C GLU A 174 4.24 35.99 -0.09
N TYR A 175 3.78 36.32 -1.30
CA TYR A 175 3.03 37.56 -1.54
C TYR A 175 1.68 37.59 -0.83
N PHE A 176 0.97 36.47 -0.78
CA PHE A 176 -0.27 36.35 0.00
C PHE A 176 -0.02 36.66 1.49
N LEU A 177 1.02 36.05 2.08
CA LEU A 177 1.37 36.29 3.48
C LEU A 177 1.79 37.72 3.74
N LYS A 178 2.61 38.29 2.85
CA LYS A 178 2.99 39.71 2.90
C LYS A 178 1.75 40.60 2.90
N GLN A 179 0.81 40.39 1.96
CA GLN A 179 -0.43 41.16 1.85
C GLN A 179 -1.32 41.03 3.10
N ARG A 180 -1.49 39.83 3.63
CA ARG A 180 -2.29 39.61 4.84
C ARG A 180 -1.71 40.27 6.08
N CYS A 181 -0.38 40.33 6.18
CA CYS A 181 0.29 40.86 7.37
C CYS A 181 0.61 42.37 7.31
N GLN A 182 0.28 43.09 6.23
CA GLN A 182 0.67 44.51 6.06
C GLN A 182 0.09 45.44 7.13
N SER A 183 -1.08 45.12 7.66
CA SER A 183 -1.77 45.94 8.66
C SER A 183 -1.37 45.64 10.10
N HIS A 184 -0.63 44.54 10.34
CA HIS A 184 -0.23 44.16 11.70
C HIS A 184 1.00 44.97 12.17
N PRO A 185 0.94 45.70 13.31
CA PRO A 185 1.98 46.66 13.70
C PRO A 185 3.40 46.09 13.86
N GLU A 186 3.53 44.86 14.36
CA GLU A 186 4.83 44.19 14.53
C GLU A 186 5.31 43.52 13.22
N ILE A 187 4.48 42.66 12.64
CA ILE A 187 4.83 41.81 11.48
C ILE A 187 5.08 42.65 10.22
N SER A 188 4.35 43.76 10.04
CA SER A 188 4.54 44.68 8.90
C SER A 188 5.96 45.24 8.78
N LYS A 189 6.74 45.26 9.88
CA LYS A 189 8.12 45.74 9.90
C LYS A 189 9.12 44.72 9.37
N VAL A 190 8.73 43.46 9.28
CA VAL A 190 9.59 42.32 8.92
C VAL A 190 9.03 41.50 7.75
N LEU A 191 8.16 42.09 6.93
CA LEU A 191 7.53 41.39 5.80
C LEU A 191 8.55 40.77 4.85
N GLU A 192 9.69 41.40 4.66
CA GLU A 192 10.77 40.89 3.77
C GLU A 192 11.51 39.67 4.34
N PHE A 193 11.19 39.24 5.56
CA PHE A 193 11.69 38.00 6.16
C PHE A 193 10.78 36.79 5.91
N PHE A 194 9.59 36.97 5.33
CA PHE A 194 8.90 35.83 4.72
C PHE A 194 9.79 35.22 3.64
N HIS A 195 9.88 33.88 3.62
CA HIS A 195 10.77 33.15 2.72
C HIS A 195 12.28 33.48 2.86
N PHE A 196 12.72 34.06 3.98
CA PHE A 196 14.12 34.47 4.16
C PHE A 196 15.09 33.29 4.01
N ALA A 197 16.05 33.45 3.09
CA ALA A 197 17.11 32.50 2.72
C ALA A 197 16.62 31.11 2.22
N CYS A 198 15.31 30.90 2.13
CA CYS A 198 14.68 29.69 1.64
C CYS A 198 14.91 29.51 0.13
N THR A 199 14.87 28.25 -0.30
CA THR A 199 14.42 27.92 -1.67
C THR A 199 12.98 27.43 -1.62
N SER A 200 12.24 27.51 -2.73
CA SER A 200 10.86 27.00 -2.83
C SER A 200 10.73 25.56 -2.32
N GLU A 201 11.80 24.80 -2.48
CA GLU A 201 11.84 23.41 -2.13
C GLU A 201 12.08 23.11 -0.66
N ASP A 202 12.59 24.07 0.13
CA ASP A 202 12.54 24.01 1.60
C ASP A 202 11.09 24.02 2.09
N ILE A 203 10.22 24.78 1.41
CA ILE A 203 8.79 24.87 1.72
C ILE A 203 8.03 23.65 1.20
N ASN A 204 8.27 23.25 -0.05
CA ASN A 204 7.56 22.14 -0.69
C ASN A 204 7.79 20.81 0.02
N ASN A 205 9.04 20.45 0.32
CA ASN A 205 9.33 19.15 0.93
C ASN A 205 8.67 19.02 2.30
N LEU A 206 8.69 20.08 3.13
CA LEU A 206 8.04 20.10 4.43
C LEU A 206 6.52 20.09 4.29
N ALA A 207 5.96 20.79 3.29
CA ALA A 207 4.54 20.70 2.99
C ALA A 207 4.15 19.25 2.60
N HIS A 208 4.90 18.58 1.72
CA HIS A 208 4.64 17.20 1.32
C HIS A 208 4.79 16.22 2.49
N ALA A 209 5.79 16.39 3.34
CA ALA A 209 5.97 15.61 4.56
C ALA A 209 4.76 15.74 5.49
N LEU A 210 4.29 16.97 5.73
CA LEU A 210 3.09 17.24 6.54
C LEU A 210 1.82 16.70 5.89
N MET A 211 1.64 16.86 4.57
CA MET A 211 0.51 16.29 3.82
C MET A 211 0.44 14.77 4.03
N LEU A 212 1.55 14.05 3.81
CA LEU A 212 1.63 12.60 3.99
C LEU A 212 1.36 12.21 5.45
N LYS A 213 2.05 12.84 6.40
CA LYS A 213 1.89 12.56 7.83
C LYS A 213 0.43 12.71 8.28
N GLU A 214 -0.21 13.82 7.92
CA GLU A 214 -1.57 14.12 8.33
C GLU A 214 -2.59 13.20 7.62
N ALA A 215 -2.44 12.97 6.32
CA ALA A 215 -3.33 12.05 5.60
C ALA A 215 -3.22 10.61 6.10
N LEU A 216 -2.00 10.14 6.43
CA LEU A 216 -1.80 8.82 7.01
C LEU A 216 -2.46 8.71 8.37
N ASN A 217 -2.12 9.62 9.30
CA ASN A 217 -2.57 9.55 10.68
C ASN A 217 -4.08 9.78 10.83
N LYS A 218 -4.66 10.71 10.04
CA LYS A 218 -6.07 11.08 10.17
C LYS A 218 -7.02 10.25 9.31
N VAL A 219 -6.52 9.63 8.24
CA VAL A 219 -7.39 8.98 7.24
C VAL A 219 -6.98 7.54 6.97
N ILE A 220 -5.77 7.30 6.49
CA ILE A 220 -5.38 5.97 5.98
C ILE A 220 -5.22 4.95 7.11
N LEU A 221 -4.36 5.24 8.10
CA LEU A 221 -4.06 4.31 9.19
C LEU A 221 -5.31 3.94 10.02
N PRO A 222 -6.21 4.89 10.38
CA PRO A 222 -7.45 4.53 11.08
C PRO A 222 -8.37 3.59 10.29
N VAL A 223 -8.36 3.67 8.96
CA VAL A 223 -9.19 2.77 8.12
C VAL A 223 -8.53 1.41 7.97
N MET A 224 -7.20 1.34 7.88
CA MET A 224 -6.45 0.08 7.97
C MET A 224 -6.73 -0.62 9.30
N ASP A 225 -6.71 0.11 10.42
CA ASP A 225 -6.95 -0.44 11.76
C ASP A 225 -8.39 -0.99 11.89
N LYS A 226 -9.38 -0.30 11.32
CA LYS A 226 -10.76 -0.79 11.22
C LYS A 226 -10.87 -2.07 10.40
N LEU A 227 -10.19 -2.14 9.26
CA LEU A 227 -10.18 -3.32 8.39
C LEU A 227 -9.56 -4.52 9.09
N ILE A 228 -8.39 -4.34 9.70
CA ILE A 228 -7.71 -5.37 10.50
C ILE A 228 -8.64 -5.86 11.62
N THR A 229 -9.25 -4.93 12.37
CA THR A 229 -10.18 -5.27 13.46
C THR A 229 -11.37 -6.08 12.95
N ALA A 230 -11.95 -5.72 11.80
CA ALA A 230 -13.06 -6.45 11.21
C ALA A 230 -12.67 -7.90 10.85
N ILE A 231 -11.47 -8.10 10.29
CA ILE A 231 -10.96 -9.43 9.97
C ILE A 231 -10.61 -10.23 11.24
N CYS A 232 -10.04 -9.58 12.28
CA CYS A 232 -9.83 -10.22 13.59
C CYS A 232 -11.15 -10.70 14.20
N ASN A 233 -12.19 -9.87 14.16
CA ASN A 233 -13.51 -10.24 14.66
C ASN A 233 -14.07 -11.45 13.91
N MET A 234 -13.91 -11.51 12.59
CA MET A 234 -14.26 -12.70 11.80
C MET A 234 -13.43 -13.92 12.22
N ALA A 235 -12.13 -13.75 12.47
CA ALA A 235 -11.26 -14.83 12.90
C ALA A 235 -11.72 -15.43 14.24
N THR A 236 -11.94 -14.59 15.24
CA THR A 236 -12.34 -15.02 16.58
C THR A 236 -13.76 -15.60 16.60
N ALA A 237 -14.71 -14.95 15.92
CA ALA A 237 -16.10 -15.42 15.85
C ALA A 237 -16.24 -16.79 15.17
N ASN A 238 -15.38 -17.08 14.19
CA ASN A 238 -15.43 -18.30 13.40
C ASN A 238 -14.31 -19.29 13.74
N ALA A 239 -13.63 -19.11 14.88
CA ALA A 239 -12.45 -19.87 15.27
C ALA A 239 -12.68 -21.39 15.30
N SER A 240 -13.88 -21.82 15.68
CA SER A 240 -14.27 -23.23 15.82
C SER A 240 -15.02 -23.80 14.62
N ILE A 241 -15.25 -23.02 13.55
CA ILE A 241 -16.02 -23.49 12.39
C ILE A 241 -15.07 -24.25 11.46
N PRO A 242 -15.16 -25.61 11.37
CA PRO A 242 -14.26 -26.38 10.53
C PRO A 242 -14.53 -26.10 9.06
N MET A 243 -13.47 -26.13 8.25
CA MET A 243 -13.53 -25.87 6.82
C MET A 243 -12.59 -26.81 6.07
N LEU A 244 -13.07 -27.37 4.96
CA LEU A 244 -12.24 -28.12 4.04
C LEU A 244 -11.28 -27.14 3.33
N SER A 245 -9.97 -27.31 3.54
CA SER A 245 -8.98 -26.51 2.84
C SER A 245 -8.89 -26.88 1.36
N ARG A 246 -8.41 -25.94 0.55
CA ARG A 246 -8.15 -26.17 -0.87
C ARG A 246 -6.71 -25.85 -1.21
N THR A 247 -5.96 -26.86 -1.65
CA THR A 247 -4.60 -26.68 -2.20
C THR A 247 -4.62 -27.02 -3.67
N HIS A 248 -4.11 -26.13 -4.53
CA HIS A 248 -4.29 -26.24 -5.99
C HIS A 248 -5.77 -26.36 -6.42
N GLY A 249 -6.67 -25.78 -5.62
CA GLY A 249 -8.12 -25.86 -5.82
C GLY A 249 -8.74 -27.22 -5.47
N GLN A 250 -7.99 -28.19 -4.93
CA GLN A 250 -8.45 -29.53 -4.58
C GLN A 250 -8.63 -29.70 -3.07
N PRO A 251 -9.57 -30.56 -2.61
CA PRO A 251 -9.71 -30.93 -1.20
C PRO A 251 -8.38 -31.28 -0.52
N ALA A 252 -8.15 -30.72 0.66
CA ALA A 252 -6.94 -30.88 1.45
C ALA A 252 -7.26 -30.96 2.95
N SER A 253 -6.23 -31.18 3.77
CA SER A 253 -6.33 -31.28 5.23
C SER A 253 -7.14 -30.11 5.82
N PRO A 254 -8.18 -30.37 6.63
CA PRO A 254 -9.08 -29.34 7.13
C PRO A 254 -8.40 -28.26 7.99
N THR A 255 -8.99 -27.07 7.96
CA THR A 255 -8.65 -25.90 8.79
C THR A 255 -9.92 -25.42 9.52
N THR A 256 -9.90 -24.22 10.09
CA THR A 256 -11.12 -23.51 10.48
C THR A 256 -11.25 -22.21 9.70
N LEU A 257 -12.49 -21.80 9.42
CA LEU A 257 -12.75 -20.53 8.75
C LEU A 257 -12.09 -19.37 9.50
N GLY A 258 -12.19 -19.36 10.83
CA GLY A 258 -11.55 -18.35 11.67
C GLY A 258 -10.03 -18.34 11.53
N LYS A 259 -9.40 -19.51 11.38
CA LYS A 259 -7.94 -19.60 11.18
C LYS A 259 -7.50 -19.01 9.86
N GLU A 260 -8.28 -19.16 8.80
CA GLU A 260 -7.96 -18.55 7.50
C GLU A 260 -8.07 -17.02 7.57
N MET A 261 -9.09 -16.48 8.27
CA MET A 261 -9.18 -15.03 8.49
C MET A 261 -8.00 -14.50 9.33
N ALA A 262 -7.56 -15.27 10.33
CA ALA A 262 -6.43 -14.90 11.18
C ALA A 262 -5.11 -14.73 10.40
N ILE A 263 -4.91 -15.47 9.30
CA ILE A 263 -3.73 -15.32 8.45
C ILE A 263 -3.66 -13.91 7.86
N PHE A 264 -4.76 -13.43 7.31
CA PHE A 264 -4.85 -12.10 6.71
C PHE A 264 -4.73 -11.00 7.76
N ALA A 265 -5.46 -11.11 8.87
CA ALA A 265 -5.36 -10.15 9.98
C ALA A 265 -3.93 -10.01 10.49
N TYR A 266 -3.21 -11.12 10.68
CA TYR A 266 -1.82 -11.09 11.13
C TYR A 266 -0.88 -10.44 10.10
N ARG A 267 -0.98 -10.83 8.81
CA ARG A 267 -0.18 -10.25 7.73
C ARG A 267 -0.41 -8.74 7.60
N LEU A 268 -1.67 -8.29 7.60
CA LEU A 268 -2.04 -6.88 7.51
C LEU A 268 -1.56 -6.09 8.74
N SER A 269 -1.66 -6.66 9.94
CA SER A 269 -1.16 -6.01 11.17
C SER A 269 0.34 -5.76 11.10
N ARG A 270 1.12 -6.71 10.56
CA ARG A 270 2.57 -6.54 10.40
C ARG A 270 2.91 -5.37 9.48
N GLU A 271 2.30 -5.32 8.29
CA GLU A 271 2.54 -4.22 7.34
C GLU A 271 2.09 -2.87 7.93
N ARG A 272 0.96 -2.86 8.64
CA ARG A 272 0.46 -1.66 9.33
C ARG A 272 1.43 -1.15 10.39
N LYS A 273 2.10 -2.05 11.14
CA LYS A 273 3.16 -1.68 12.09
C LYS A 273 4.36 -1.08 11.37
N GLU A 274 4.88 -1.77 10.37
CA GLU A 274 6.05 -1.34 9.59
C GLU A 274 5.81 0.04 8.95
N LEU A 275 4.60 0.26 8.42
CA LEU A 275 4.18 1.55 7.88
C LEU A 275 4.23 2.67 8.92
N SER A 276 3.75 2.44 10.16
CA SER A 276 3.82 3.46 11.23
C SER A 276 5.22 3.73 11.76
N GLN A 277 6.20 2.86 11.48
CA GLN A 277 7.60 3.03 11.88
C GLN A 277 8.43 3.73 10.80
N THR A 278 7.86 3.99 9.62
CA THR A 278 8.56 4.70 8.55
C THR A 278 8.70 6.17 8.91
N GLU A 279 9.95 6.62 9.05
CA GLU A 279 10.26 8.03 9.28
C GLU A 279 9.81 8.88 8.08
N ILE A 280 9.07 9.95 8.36
CA ILE A 280 8.74 10.96 7.37
C ILE A 280 9.80 12.05 7.47
N LEU A 281 10.60 12.20 6.41
CA LEU A 281 11.75 13.09 6.39
C LEU A 281 11.39 14.47 5.85
N GLY A 282 12.18 15.46 6.26
CA GLY A 282 12.13 16.82 5.75
C GLY A 282 13.50 17.48 5.85
N LYS A 283 13.73 18.47 4.99
CA LYS A 283 14.97 19.24 4.94
C LYS A 283 14.70 20.73 4.97
N PHE A 284 15.72 21.48 5.37
CA PHE A 284 15.70 22.94 5.33
C PHE A 284 17.14 23.45 5.20
N ALA A 285 17.60 23.71 3.98
CA ALA A 285 19.03 23.95 3.73
C ALA A 285 19.33 24.89 2.55
N GLY A 286 18.31 25.58 2.04
CA GLY A 286 18.45 26.55 0.95
C GLY A 286 18.65 25.89 -0.41
N ALA A 287 19.16 26.69 -1.34
CA ALA A 287 19.14 26.41 -2.78
C ALA A 287 19.75 25.06 -3.20
N VAL A 288 20.84 24.61 -2.58
CA VAL A 288 21.53 23.36 -2.97
C VAL A 288 21.99 22.53 -1.78
N GLY A 289 21.38 22.75 -0.61
CA GLY A 289 21.67 21.95 0.59
C GLY A 289 22.84 22.41 1.46
N ASN A 290 23.41 23.59 1.20
CA ASN A 290 24.63 24.07 1.88
C ASN A 290 24.47 25.38 2.64
N TYR A 291 23.23 25.85 2.87
CA TYR A 291 22.96 27.07 3.65
C TYR A 291 23.62 28.35 3.08
N ASN A 292 23.98 28.40 1.79
CA ASN A 292 24.82 29.48 1.24
C ASN A 292 24.25 30.89 1.50
N ALA A 293 22.97 31.11 1.18
CA ALA A 293 22.32 32.41 1.40
C ALA A 293 22.23 32.77 2.88
N HIS A 294 21.97 31.76 3.73
CA HIS A 294 21.87 31.90 5.17
C HIS A 294 23.19 32.38 5.78
N LEU A 295 24.29 31.69 5.46
CA LEU A 295 25.63 31.99 5.97
C LEU A 295 26.21 33.30 5.45
N VAL A 296 25.80 33.76 4.27
CA VAL A 296 26.21 35.08 3.77
C VAL A 296 25.52 36.20 4.54
N ALA A 297 24.24 36.03 4.86
CA ALA A 297 23.49 37.05 5.58
C ALA A 297 23.78 37.06 7.09
N TYR A 298 23.89 35.88 7.70
CA TYR A 298 24.21 35.71 9.11
C TYR A 298 25.28 34.61 9.28
N PRO A 299 26.57 34.96 9.23
CA PRO A 299 27.67 33.98 9.28
C PRO A 299 27.85 33.33 10.65
N ASP A 300 27.41 34.01 11.72
CA ASP A 300 27.61 33.56 13.11
C ASP A 300 26.46 32.66 13.63
N VAL A 301 25.38 32.50 12.84
CA VAL A 301 24.25 31.63 13.18
C VAL A 301 24.56 30.18 12.81
N ASN A 302 24.33 29.25 13.75
CA ASN A 302 24.44 27.82 13.49
C ASN A 302 23.24 27.29 12.70
N TRP A 303 23.19 27.57 11.40
CA TRP A 303 22.08 27.21 10.52
C TRP A 303 21.74 25.71 10.46
N PRO A 304 22.70 24.77 10.45
CA PRO A 304 22.37 23.34 10.54
C PRO A 304 21.55 22.98 11.78
N GLN A 305 21.92 23.53 12.95
CA GLN A 305 21.18 23.30 14.19
C GLN A 305 19.79 23.95 14.13
N ILE A 306 19.69 25.19 13.64
CA ILE A 306 18.39 25.87 13.47
C ILE A 306 17.47 25.10 12.52
N ALA A 307 18.01 24.52 11.45
CA ALA A 307 17.26 23.70 10.51
C ALA A 307 16.74 22.42 11.16
N GLU A 308 17.58 21.70 11.92
CA GLU A 308 17.15 20.51 12.66
C GLU A 308 16.04 20.84 13.65
N GLU A 309 16.23 21.88 14.46
CA GLU A 309 15.21 22.36 15.41
C GLU A 309 13.91 22.76 14.70
N PHE A 310 14.00 23.45 13.56
CA PHE A 310 12.84 23.87 12.79
C PHE A 310 12.06 22.67 12.25
N VAL A 311 12.73 21.75 11.55
CA VAL A 311 12.10 20.55 10.96
C VAL A 311 11.50 19.65 12.03
N THR A 312 12.22 19.41 13.12
CA THR A 312 11.71 18.60 14.24
C THR A 312 10.57 19.27 15.01
N SER A 313 10.52 20.61 15.06
CA SER A 313 9.37 21.33 15.65
C SER A 313 8.05 21.11 14.90
N LEU A 314 8.11 20.75 13.61
CA LEU A 314 6.96 20.34 12.79
C LEU A 314 6.58 18.85 13.02
N GLY A 315 7.33 18.15 13.88
CA GLY A 315 7.24 16.72 14.10
C GLY A 315 7.66 15.89 12.88
N ILE A 316 8.55 16.43 12.05
CA ILE A 316 9.13 15.76 10.88
C ILE A 316 10.57 15.37 11.23
N SER A 317 11.03 14.21 10.74
CA SER A 317 12.41 13.75 10.98
C SER A 317 13.37 14.53 10.07
N PHE A 318 14.48 15.02 10.62
CA PHE A 318 15.41 15.88 9.89
C PHE A 318 16.33 15.08 8.96
N ASN A 319 16.44 15.51 7.70
CA ASN A 319 17.40 15.00 6.74
C ASN A 319 18.53 16.03 6.51
N PRO A 320 19.74 15.80 7.08
CA PRO A 320 20.84 16.77 7.03
C PRO A 320 21.60 16.79 5.69
N TYR A 321 21.50 15.75 4.86
CA TYR A 321 22.27 15.63 3.62
C TYR A 321 21.36 15.59 2.41
N VAL A 322 21.21 16.74 1.76
CA VAL A 322 20.27 16.92 0.65
C VAL A 322 20.86 17.81 -0.44
N THR A 323 20.23 17.80 -1.61
CA THR A 323 20.51 18.77 -2.66
C THR A 323 19.52 19.93 -2.55
N GLN A 324 18.97 20.40 -3.67
CA GLN A 324 17.84 21.33 -3.63
C GLN A 324 16.56 20.65 -3.12
N ILE A 325 16.39 19.34 -3.32
CA ILE A 325 15.21 18.55 -2.92
C ILE A 325 15.53 17.64 -1.72
N GLU A 326 14.51 17.26 -0.97
CA GLU A 326 14.58 16.01 -0.19
C GLU A 326 14.59 14.82 -1.19
N PRO A 327 15.42 13.78 -1.00
CA PRO A 327 15.63 12.73 -2.00
C PRO A 327 14.44 11.79 -2.23
N HIS A 328 13.35 11.91 -1.49
CA HIS A 328 12.12 11.12 -1.61
C HIS A 328 12.26 9.62 -1.30
N ASP A 329 13.40 9.19 -0.73
CA ASP A 329 13.67 7.79 -0.38
C ASP A 329 12.66 7.26 0.66
N TYR A 330 12.29 8.10 1.63
CA TYR A 330 11.30 7.73 2.63
C TYR A 330 9.92 7.54 2.00
N MET A 331 9.57 8.32 0.98
CA MET A 331 8.31 8.18 0.24
C MET A 331 8.27 6.85 -0.50
N ALA A 332 9.38 6.45 -1.14
CA ALA A 332 9.46 5.16 -1.82
C ALA A 332 9.27 3.99 -0.84
N ARG A 333 9.88 4.06 0.36
CA ARG A 333 9.67 3.07 1.42
C ARG A 333 8.21 3.03 1.86
N LEU A 334 7.64 4.20 2.16
CA LEU A 334 6.25 4.35 2.60
C LEU A 334 5.26 3.77 1.59
N PHE A 335 5.39 4.15 0.31
CA PHE A 335 4.49 3.68 -0.75
C PHE A 335 4.63 2.18 -1.02
N ASN A 336 5.84 1.63 -0.92
CA ASN A 336 6.04 0.18 -1.05
C ASN A 336 5.38 -0.60 0.11
N SER A 337 5.41 -0.10 1.34
CA SER A 337 4.67 -0.71 2.46
C SER A 337 3.16 -0.68 2.23
N ILE A 338 2.61 0.41 1.65
CA ILE A 338 1.19 0.47 1.28
C ILE A 338 0.86 -0.53 0.16
N ILE A 339 1.73 -0.67 -0.85
CA ILE A 339 1.57 -1.67 -1.91
C ILE A 339 1.53 -3.09 -1.31
N GLN A 340 2.37 -3.38 -0.33
CA GLN A 340 2.40 -4.68 0.33
C GLN A 340 1.11 -4.95 1.12
N PHE A 341 0.60 -3.95 1.85
CA PHE A 341 -0.73 -4.02 2.49
C PHE A 341 -1.83 -4.30 1.45
N ASN A 342 -1.83 -3.56 0.34
CA ASN A 342 -2.80 -3.72 -0.75
C ASN A 342 -2.73 -5.11 -1.38
N ASN A 343 -1.54 -5.69 -1.57
CA ASN A 343 -1.38 -7.04 -2.12
C ASN A 343 -2.00 -8.11 -1.20
N ILE A 344 -1.84 -7.97 0.11
CA ILE A 344 -2.47 -8.87 1.08
C ILE A 344 -4.00 -8.70 1.06
N LEU A 345 -4.49 -7.47 0.87
CA LEU A 345 -5.93 -7.23 0.74
C LEU A 345 -6.51 -7.81 -0.56
N VAL A 346 -5.81 -7.70 -1.69
CA VAL A 346 -6.22 -8.35 -2.95
C VAL A 346 -6.32 -9.86 -2.79
N ASP A 347 -5.37 -10.47 -2.09
CA ASP A 347 -5.37 -11.90 -1.76
C ASP A 347 -6.59 -12.26 -0.90
N PHE A 348 -6.91 -11.44 0.11
CA PHE A 348 -8.13 -11.58 0.92
C PHE A 348 -9.42 -11.45 0.09
N ASP A 349 -9.51 -10.41 -0.75
CA ASP A 349 -10.68 -10.14 -1.58
C ASP A 349 -10.96 -11.33 -2.52
N ARG A 350 -9.91 -11.92 -3.10
CA ARG A 350 -10.00 -13.10 -3.98
C ARG A 350 -10.42 -14.37 -3.24
N ASP A 351 -9.86 -14.60 -2.05
CA ASP A 351 -10.24 -15.76 -1.24
C ASP A 351 -11.69 -15.65 -0.78
N VAL A 352 -12.13 -14.48 -0.32
CA VAL A 352 -13.53 -14.24 0.07
C VAL A 352 -14.46 -14.38 -1.13
N TRP A 353 -14.08 -13.86 -2.30
CA TRP A 353 -14.82 -14.10 -3.55
C TRP A 353 -14.97 -15.60 -3.83
N GLY A 354 -13.90 -16.38 -3.64
CA GLY A 354 -13.90 -17.84 -3.78
C GLY A 354 -14.83 -18.53 -2.78
N TYR A 355 -14.78 -18.15 -1.50
CA TYR A 355 -15.67 -18.68 -0.47
C TYR A 355 -17.14 -18.36 -0.73
N ILE A 356 -17.45 -17.17 -1.25
CA ILE A 356 -18.81 -16.81 -1.70
C ILE A 356 -19.22 -17.68 -2.90
N SER A 357 -18.33 -17.89 -3.87
CA SER A 357 -18.59 -18.74 -5.04
C SER A 357 -18.84 -20.21 -4.65
N LEU A 358 -18.20 -20.70 -3.60
CA LEU A 358 -18.42 -22.04 -3.04
C LEU A 358 -19.68 -22.13 -2.15
N GLY A 359 -20.31 -21.00 -1.87
CA GLY A 359 -21.49 -20.93 -1.00
C GLY A 359 -21.18 -21.02 0.50
N HIS A 360 -19.91 -20.93 0.90
CA HIS A 360 -19.49 -20.91 2.31
C HIS A 360 -19.88 -19.60 3.00
N PHE A 361 -20.01 -18.52 2.24
CA PHE A 361 -20.65 -17.29 2.68
C PHE A 361 -21.92 -17.00 1.87
N LYS A 362 -22.95 -16.55 2.58
CA LYS A 362 -24.09 -15.81 2.01
C LYS A 362 -23.87 -14.32 2.21
N GLN A 363 -24.60 -13.51 1.44
CA GLN A 363 -24.57 -12.05 1.57
C GLN A 363 -25.92 -11.54 2.06
N ILE A 364 -25.89 -10.70 3.10
CA ILE A 364 -27.06 -10.01 3.62
C ILE A 364 -27.44 -8.91 2.64
N THR A 365 -28.64 -9.00 2.06
CA THR A 365 -29.18 -7.99 1.13
C THR A 365 -30.02 -6.95 1.89
N LYS A 366 -29.97 -5.69 1.45
CA LYS A 366 -30.94 -4.68 1.90
C LYS A 366 -32.16 -4.70 0.99
N ALA A 367 -33.35 -4.46 1.56
CA ALA A 367 -34.58 -4.32 0.79
C ALA A 367 -34.41 -3.22 -0.28
N GLY A 368 -34.64 -3.57 -1.55
CA GLY A 368 -34.54 -2.65 -2.69
C GLY A 368 -33.20 -2.67 -3.45
N GLU A 369 -32.18 -3.39 -2.98
CA GLU A 369 -30.93 -3.58 -3.76
C GLU A 369 -31.16 -4.57 -4.91
N ILE A 370 -30.82 -4.16 -6.13
CA ILE A 370 -30.88 -5.00 -7.34
C ILE A 370 -29.52 -5.65 -7.55
N GLY A 371 -29.41 -6.96 -7.29
CA GLY A 371 -28.15 -7.69 -7.45
C GLY A 371 -27.81 -8.01 -8.91
N SER A 372 -28.79 -8.16 -9.80
CA SER A 372 -28.60 -8.31 -11.24
C SER A 372 -29.81 -7.76 -11.99
N SER A 373 -29.58 -7.14 -13.15
CA SER A 373 -30.63 -6.61 -14.02
C SER A 373 -31.52 -7.69 -14.64
N THR A 374 -31.08 -8.96 -14.66
CA THR A 374 -31.79 -10.07 -15.30
C THR A 374 -32.06 -11.26 -14.37
N MET A 375 -31.28 -11.41 -13.29
CA MET A 375 -31.38 -12.55 -12.36
C MET A 375 -31.74 -12.08 -10.94
N PRO A 376 -33.02 -12.05 -10.54
CA PRO A 376 -33.46 -11.42 -9.28
C PRO A 376 -32.96 -12.12 -8.01
N HIS A 377 -32.46 -13.36 -8.11
CA HIS A 377 -31.89 -14.11 -6.98
C HIS A 377 -30.38 -13.93 -6.81
N LYS A 378 -29.69 -13.26 -7.75
CA LYS A 378 -28.22 -13.19 -7.77
C LYS A 378 -27.71 -12.10 -6.83
N VAL A 379 -26.91 -12.50 -5.84
CA VAL A 379 -26.18 -11.56 -4.96
C VAL A 379 -24.69 -11.64 -5.28
N ASN A 380 -24.12 -10.57 -5.83
CA ASN A 380 -22.74 -10.52 -6.32
C ASN A 380 -21.81 -9.94 -5.25
N PRO A 381 -20.56 -10.43 -5.12
CA PRO A 381 -19.56 -9.92 -4.18
C PRO A 381 -18.93 -8.58 -4.63
N ILE A 382 -19.74 -7.62 -5.06
CA ILE A 382 -19.29 -6.40 -5.75
C ILE A 382 -18.37 -5.52 -4.91
N ASP A 383 -18.50 -5.58 -3.57
CA ASP A 383 -17.69 -4.78 -2.67
C ASP A 383 -16.24 -5.27 -2.65
N PHE A 384 -16.02 -6.59 -2.67
CA PHE A 384 -14.69 -7.21 -2.76
C PHE A 384 -14.08 -7.03 -4.16
N GLU A 385 -14.89 -7.17 -5.22
CA GLU A 385 -14.44 -6.92 -6.61
C GLU A 385 -14.04 -5.44 -6.81
N ASN A 386 -14.76 -4.51 -6.19
CA ASN A 386 -14.41 -3.09 -6.19
C ASN A 386 -13.11 -2.81 -5.41
N SER A 387 -12.93 -3.49 -4.27
CA SER A 387 -11.70 -3.41 -3.49
C SER A 387 -10.50 -3.90 -4.30
N GLU A 388 -10.57 -5.12 -4.84
CA GLU A 388 -9.52 -5.73 -5.67
C GLU A 388 -9.10 -4.81 -6.82
N GLY A 389 -10.06 -4.31 -7.59
CA GLY A 389 -9.78 -3.44 -8.74
C GLY A 389 -9.09 -2.14 -8.35
N ASN A 390 -9.51 -1.52 -7.24
CA ASN A 390 -8.92 -0.27 -6.78
C ASN A 390 -7.54 -0.47 -6.13
N CYS A 391 -7.28 -1.58 -5.45
CA CYS A 391 -5.93 -1.94 -5.03
C CYS A 391 -4.98 -2.05 -6.22
N GLY A 392 -5.42 -2.63 -7.35
CA GLY A 392 -4.63 -2.69 -8.58
C GLY A 392 -4.25 -1.31 -9.13
N ILE A 393 -5.22 -0.39 -9.23
CA ILE A 393 -4.98 0.98 -9.69
C ILE A 393 -4.05 1.74 -8.72
N ALA A 394 -4.30 1.62 -7.42
CA ALA A 394 -3.46 2.22 -6.38
C ALA A 394 -2.01 1.76 -6.51
N ASN A 395 -1.78 0.45 -6.62
CA ASN A 395 -0.45 -0.12 -6.70
C ASN A 395 0.31 0.34 -7.95
N GLY A 396 -0.35 0.47 -9.10
CA GLY A 396 0.26 1.03 -10.31
C GLY A 396 0.79 2.45 -10.10
N GLY A 397 -0.04 3.33 -9.51
CA GLY A 397 0.35 4.71 -9.22
C GLY A 397 1.45 4.81 -8.16
N LEU A 398 1.28 4.11 -7.04
CA LEU A 398 2.25 4.10 -5.94
C LEU A 398 3.60 3.53 -6.39
N SER A 399 3.61 2.46 -7.22
CA SER A 399 4.84 1.89 -7.76
C SER A 399 5.58 2.87 -8.67
N HIS A 400 4.86 3.66 -9.47
CA HIS A 400 5.47 4.72 -10.28
C HIS A 400 6.12 5.78 -9.39
N LEU A 401 5.41 6.25 -8.35
CA LEU A 401 5.95 7.23 -7.40
C LEU A 401 7.22 6.71 -6.72
N SER A 402 7.19 5.48 -6.19
CA SER A 402 8.33 4.86 -5.50
C SER A 402 9.58 4.74 -6.37
N THR A 403 9.42 4.45 -7.65
CA THR A 403 10.55 4.20 -8.55
C THR A 403 11.06 5.48 -9.23
N LYS A 404 10.18 6.48 -9.42
CA LYS A 404 10.50 7.70 -10.18
C LYS A 404 10.94 8.87 -9.30
N LEU A 405 10.40 9.03 -8.09
CA LEU A 405 10.70 10.19 -7.25
C LEU A 405 12.17 10.26 -6.82
N PRO A 406 12.83 9.17 -6.38
CA PRO A 406 14.22 9.24 -5.90
C PRO A 406 15.28 9.50 -6.97
N ILE A 407 14.89 9.58 -8.25
CA ILE A 407 15.81 9.79 -9.37
C ILE A 407 15.61 11.20 -9.92
N SER A 408 16.59 12.06 -9.65
CA SER A 408 16.62 13.45 -10.09
C SER A 408 18.01 13.80 -10.66
N ARG A 409 18.07 14.49 -11.80
CA ARG A 409 19.35 14.82 -12.46
C ARG A 409 20.14 15.86 -11.66
N TRP A 410 21.41 15.58 -11.39
CA TRP A 410 22.32 16.47 -10.64
C TRP A 410 21.71 16.94 -9.30
N GLN A 411 21.80 18.23 -8.97
CA GLN A 411 21.23 18.77 -7.74
C GLN A 411 19.69 18.77 -7.74
N ARG A 412 19.06 18.72 -8.91
CA ARG A 412 17.66 18.35 -9.15
C ARG A 412 17.27 18.58 -10.62
N ASP A 413 16.24 17.90 -11.09
CA ASP A 413 15.34 18.39 -12.13
C ASP A 413 13.91 18.55 -11.56
N LEU A 414 13.01 19.19 -12.32
CA LEU A 414 11.68 19.59 -11.83
C LEU A 414 10.56 18.59 -12.16
N THR A 415 10.91 17.37 -12.61
CA THR A 415 9.91 16.36 -13.00
C THR A 415 9.15 15.78 -11.80
N ASP A 416 9.72 15.84 -10.61
CA ASP A 416 9.09 15.44 -9.35
C ASP A 416 7.93 16.37 -8.95
N SER A 417 8.03 17.68 -9.21
CA SER A 417 7.03 18.69 -8.83
C SER A 417 5.61 18.35 -9.28
N THR A 418 5.41 17.94 -10.54
CA THR A 418 4.08 17.54 -11.03
C THR A 418 3.68 16.15 -10.52
N VAL A 419 4.66 15.27 -10.32
CA VAL A 419 4.43 13.89 -9.89
C VAL A 419 3.99 13.85 -8.41
N LEU A 420 4.55 14.68 -7.55
CA LEU A 420 4.17 14.81 -6.13
C LEU A 420 2.71 15.25 -5.93
N ARG A 421 2.11 15.94 -6.92
CA ARG A 421 0.67 16.28 -6.89
C ARG A 421 -0.24 15.06 -7.06
N ASN A 422 0.32 13.88 -7.38
CA ASN A 422 -0.42 12.64 -7.58
C ASN A 422 -0.34 11.67 -6.39
N MET A 423 0.30 12.03 -5.27
CA MET A 423 0.33 11.20 -4.05
C MET A 423 -1.10 10.84 -3.59
N GLY A 424 -2.03 11.80 -3.68
CA GLY A 424 -3.44 11.61 -3.34
C GLY A 424 -4.17 10.58 -4.19
N VAL A 425 -3.75 10.35 -5.44
CA VAL A 425 -4.41 9.42 -6.36
C VAL A 425 -4.19 7.97 -5.91
N GLY A 426 -2.94 7.61 -5.64
CA GLY A 426 -2.59 6.26 -5.14
C GLY A 426 -3.19 5.97 -3.76
N LEU A 427 -3.13 6.95 -2.85
CA LEU A 427 -3.73 6.84 -1.52
C LEU A 427 -5.27 6.80 -1.58
N GLY A 428 -5.88 7.56 -2.49
CA GLY A 428 -7.33 7.62 -2.66
C GLY A 428 -7.92 6.30 -3.17
N HIS A 429 -7.29 5.66 -4.16
CA HIS A 429 -7.69 4.33 -4.60
C HIS A 429 -7.49 3.27 -3.50
N SER A 430 -6.40 3.36 -2.72
CA SER A 430 -6.20 2.48 -1.55
C SER A 430 -7.32 2.66 -0.51
N LEU A 431 -7.64 3.91 -0.15
CA LEU A 431 -8.70 4.22 0.80
C LEU A 431 -10.08 3.73 0.33
N LEU A 432 -10.38 3.89 -0.96
CA LEU A 432 -11.60 3.39 -1.56
C LEU A 432 -11.68 1.87 -1.43
N ALA A 433 -10.59 1.16 -1.75
CA ALA A 433 -10.54 -0.28 -1.61
C ALA A 433 -10.80 -0.73 -0.18
N TYR A 434 -10.14 -0.11 0.81
CA TYR A 434 -10.32 -0.46 2.22
C TYR A 434 -11.76 -0.26 2.69
N LYS A 435 -12.39 0.85 2.29
CA LYS A 435 -13.81 1.14 2.61
C LYS A 435 -14.76 0.17 1.89
N SER A 436 -14.43 -0.28 0.69
CA SER A 436 -15.21 -1.30 -0.04
C SER A 436 -15.09 -2.67 0.62
N ALA A 437 -13.88 -3.14 0.96
CA ALA A 437 -13.68 -4.40 1.69
C ALA A 437 -14.42 -4.41 3.04
N LEU A 438 -14.35 -3.33 3.81
CA LEU A 438 -15.13 -3.17 5.05
C LEU A 438 -16.64 -3.30 4.83
N GLN A 439 -17.14 -2.72 3.74
CA GLN A 439 -18.56 -2.81 3.37
C GLN A 439 -18.94 -4.24 2.98
N GLY A 440 -18.06 -4.95 2.26
CA GLY A 440 -18.22 -6.36 1.91
C GLY A 440 -18.24 -7.26 3.14
N ILE A 441 -17.28 -7.10 4.06
CA ILE A 441 -17.19 -7.85 5.32
C ILE A 441 -18.49 -7.72 6.13
N ALA A 442 -19.04 -6.50 6.24
CA ALA A 442 -20.28 -6.25 6.98
C ALA A 442 -21.51 -6.97 6.41
N LYS A 443 -21.44 -7.46 5.17
CA LYS A 443 -22.52 -8.20 4.50
C LYS A 443 -22.34 -9.72 4.56
N LEU A 444 -21.19 -10.22 5.02
CA LEU A 444 -20.93 -11.66 5.07
C LEU A 444 -21.75 -12.35 6.15
N GLN A 445 -22.36 -13.47 5.78
CA GLN A 445 -23.00 -14.40 6.70
C GLN A 445 -22.46 -15.80 6.45
N VAL A 446 -21.86 -16.44 7.46
CA VAL A 446 -21.33 -17.79 7.32
C VAL A 446 -22.45 -18.79 7.05
N ASN A 447 -22.23 -19.68 6.09
CA ASN A 447 -23.12 -20.79 5.77
C ASN A 447 -22.52 -22.10 6.28
N GLU A 448 -22.62 -22.32 7.59
CA GLU A 448 -22.07 -23.52 8.25
C GLU A 448 -22.55 -24.82 7.60
N ALA A 449 -23.80 -24.87 7.13
CA ALA A 449 -24.34 -26.04 6.44
C ALA A 449 -23.55 -26.39 5.15
N SER A 450 -23.08 -25.38 4.40
CA SER A 450 -22.25 -25.61 3.22
C SER A 450 -20.86 -26.14 3.60
N LEU A 451 -20.24 -25.57 4.64
CA LEU A 451 -18.93 -25.99 5.14
C LEU A 451 -18.97 -27.43 5.67
N ILE A 452 -20.02 -27.75 6.44
CA ILE A 452 -20.27 -29.10 6.98
C ILE A 452 -20.45 -30.11 5.84
N ALA A 453 -21.27 -29.77 4.84
CA ALA A 453 -21.51 -30.65 3.71
C ALA A 453 -20.21 -30.94 2.92
N ASP A 454 -19.35 -29.94 2.72
CA ASP A 454 -18.07 -30.12 2.02
C ASP A 454 -17.17 -31.12 2.76
N LEU A 455 -17.11 -31.03 4.09
CA LEU A 455 -16.33 -31.94 4.94
C LEU A 455 -16.91 -33.36 4.99
N ASP A 456 -18.25 -33.50 5.03
CA ASP A 456 -18.92 -34.81 5.08
C ASP A 456 -18.64 -35.67 3.84
N HIS A 457 -18.31 -35.04 2.71
CA HIS A 457 -18.02 -35.72 1.44
C HIS A 457 -16.52 -35.93 1.19
N SER A 458 -15.63 -35.50 2.10
CA SER A 458 -14.18 -35.54 1.89
C SER A 458 -13.45 -36.35 2.97
N TRP A 459 -13.80 -37.64 3.11
CA TRP A 459 -13.17 -38.54 4.09
C TRP A 459 -11.72 -38.91 3.73
N GLU A 460 -11.33 -38.76 2.47
CA GLU A 460 -9.97 -38.97 1.97
C GLU A 460 -8.92 -38.11 2.69
N VAL A 461 -9.30 -36.97 3.26
CA VAL A 461 -8.37 -36.09 4.01
C VAL A 461 -7.83 -36.75 5.28
N LEU A 462 -8.51 -37.78 5.81
CA LEU A 462 -8.02 -38.55 6.95
C LEU A 462 -6.90 -39.53 6.58
N ALA A 463 -6.55 -39.66 5.30
CA ALA A 463 -5.40 -40.46 4.90
C ALA A 463 -4.08 -39.95 5.51
N GLU A 464 -3.89 -38.63 5.60
CA GLU A 464 -2.69 -38.02 6.18
C GLU A 464 -2.45 -38.40 7.67
N PRO A 465 -3.41 -38.21 8.59
CA PRO A 465 -3.19 -38.54 10.00
C PRO A 465 -3.02 -40.06 10.20
N ILE A 466 -3.75 -40.89 9.45
CA ILE A 466 -3.59 -42.35 9.49
C ILE A 466 -2.18 -42.73 9.05
N GLN A 467 -1.69 -42.18 7.94
CA GLN A 467 -0.34 -42.42 7.43
C GLN A 467 0.72 -42.04 8.47
N THR A 468 0.52 -40.91 9.14
CA THR A 468 1.45 -40.37 10.13
C THR A 468 1.51 -41.27 11.37
N VAL A 469 0.35 -41.75 11.85
CA VAL A 469 0.30 -42.71 12.98
C VAL A 469 0.91 -44.06 12.58
N MET A 470 0.67 -44.55 11.37
CA MET A 470 1.34 -45.76 10.85
C MET A 470 2.87 -45.61 10.86
N ARG A 471 3.39 -44.45 10.44
CA ARG A 471 4.84 -44.15 10.52
C ARG A 471 5.36 -44.17 11.96
N ARG A 472 4.62 -43.56 12.90
CA ARG A 472 4.98 -43.54 14.33
C ARG A 472 5.20 -44.95 14.90
N TYR A 473 4.41 -45.92 14.46
CA TYR A 473 4.49 -47.32 14.92
C TYR A 473 5.27 -48.25 13.99
N GLY A 474 6.01 -47.70 13.00
CA GLY A 474 6.88 -48.50 12.14
C GLY A 474 6.16 -49.42 11.16
N VAL A 475 4.89 -49.15 10.83
CA VAL A 475 4.17 -49.93 9.82
C VAL A 475 4.83 -49.72 8.45
N PRO A 476 5.23 -50.79 7.74
CA PRO A 476 5.93 -50.66 6.46
C PRO A 476 5.00 -50.11 5.38
N GLU A 477 5.60 -49.32 4.47
CA GLU A 477 4.97 -48.77 3.25
C GLU A 477 3.61 -48.06 3.50
N PRO A 478 3.51 -47.15 4.49
CA PRO A 478 2.21 -46.63 4.92
C PRO A 478 1.50 -45.79 3.87
N TYR A 479 2.27 -45.13 2.99
CA TYR A 479 1.74 -44.36 1.87
C TYR A 479 1.10 -45.26 0.79
N GLU A 480 1.77 -46.35 0.39
CA GLU A 480 1.24 -47.23 -0.65
C GLU A 480 -0.02 -47.97 -0.16
N LYS A 481 -0.04 -48.39 1.12
CA LYS A 481 -1.23 -48.98 1.75
C LYS A 481 -2.46 -48.04 1.73
N LEU A 482 -2.25 -46.74 1.90
CA LEU A 482 -3.31 -45.74 1.82
C LEU A 482 -3.70 -45.40 0.38
N LYS A 483 -2.74 -45.42 -0.54
CA LYS A 483 -3.00 -45.22 -1.97
C LYS A 483 -3.89 -46.33 -2.54
N GLU A 484 -3.75 -47.56 -2.06
CA GLU A 484 -4.66 -48.66 -2.40
C GLU A 484 -6.11 -48.41 -1.92
N LEU A 485 -6.28 -47.72 -0.79
CA LEU A 485 -7.59 -47.34 -0.25
C LEU A 485 -8.25 -46.21 -1.05
N THR A 486 -7.46 -45.26 -1.56
CA THR A 486 -7.97 -44.04 -2.22
C THR A 486 -8.01 -44.12 -3.75
N ARG A 487 -7.36 -45.10 -4.38
CA ARG A 487 -7.26 -45.20 -5.85
C ARG A 487 -8.53 -45.80 -6.48
N GLY A 488 -9.27 -44.96 -7.20
CA GLY A 488 -10.40 -45.38 -8.04
C GLY A 488 -11.66 -45.80 -7.29
N ARG A 489 -11.74 -45.47 -5.99
CA ARG A 489 -12.90 -45.74 -5.12
C ARG A 489 -13.26 -44.50 -4.33
N ALA A 490 -14.55 -44.29 -4.08
CA ALA A 490 -14.99 -43.28 -3.13
C ALA A 490 -14.50 -43.67 -1.73
N VAL A 491 -13.83 -42.75 -1.06
CA VAL A 491 -13.41 -42.94 0.33
C VAL A 491 -14.58 -42.54 1.21
N THR A 492 -15.12 -43.48 1.99
CA THR A 492 -16.25 -43.24 2.88
C THR A 492 -15.81 -43.39 4.33
N ARG A 493 -16.69 -42.97 5.25
CA ARG A 493 -16.52 -43.22 6.68
C ARG A 493 -16.24 -44.70 6.97
N GLU A 494 -17.02 -45.57 6.38
CA GLU A 494 -16.96 -47.02 6.61
C GLU A 494 -15.63 -47.58 6.11
N SER A 495 -15.20 -47.19 4.90
CA SER A 495 -13.94 -47.70 4.34
C SER A 495 -12.70 -47.25 5.13
N ILE A 496 -12.71 -46.02 5.65
CA ILE A 496 -11.66 -45.52 6.55
C ILE A 496 -11.63 -46.31 7.86
N ARG A 497 -12.80 -46.57 8.46
CA ARG A 497 -12.88 -47.31 9.74
C ARG A 497 -12.42 -48.75 9.59
N GLU A 498 -12.88 -49.45 8.56
CA GLU A 498 -12.44 -50.81 8.25
C GLU A 498 -10.93 -50.89 8.03
N PHE A 499 -10.34 -49.88 7.36
CA PHE A 499 -8.90 -49.81 7.17
C PHE A 499 -8.16 -49.67 8.50
N ILE A 500 -8.59 -48.76 9.38
CA ILE A 500 -7.97 -48.53 10.70
C ILE A 500 -8.03 -49.79 11.57
N GLU A 501 -9.15 -50.51 11.57
CA GLU A 501 -9.31 -51.74 12.38
C GLU A 501 -8.30 -52.83 12.00
N ARG A 502 -7.94 -52.91 10.71
CA ARG A 502 -6.98 -53.89 10.18
C ARG A 502 -5.51 -53.53 10.40
N LEU A 503 -5.20 -52.31 10.83
CA LEU A 503 -3.81 -51.90 11.07
C LEU A 503 -3.18 -52.68 12.22
N ASP A 504 -1.89 -53.00 12.13
CA ASP A 504 -1.14 -53.61 13.23
C ASP A 504 -0.48 -52.49 14.07
N ILE A 505 -1.28 -51.81 14.88
CA ILE A 505 -0.86 -50.72 15.78
C ILE A 505 -1.56 -50.87 17.13
N PRO A 506 -1.05 -50.25 18.22
CA PRO A 506 -1.65 -50.35 19.56
C PRO A 506 -3.13 -49.96 19.58
N VAL A 507 -3.91 -50.62 20.42
CA VAL A 507 -5.37 -50.41 20.55
C VAL A 507 -5.69 -48.95 20.86
N GLU A 508 -4.91 -48.29 21.71
CA GLU A 508 -5.07 -46.86 22.02
C GLU A 508 -4.94 -45.98 20.77
N ALA A 509 -3.97 -46.26 19.91
CA ALA A 509 -3.76 -45.53 18.66
C ALA A 509 -4.89 -45.75 17.66
N LYS A 510 -5.40 -46.99 17.54
CA LYS A 510 -6.60 -47.28 16.73
C LYS A 510 -7.81 -46.52 17.26
N SER A 511 -8.05 -46.58 18.57
CA SER A 511 -9.16 -45.89 19.22
C SER A 511 -9.11 -44.39 18.94
N HIS A 512 -7.93 -43.77 19.06
CA HIS A 512 -7.76 -42.36 18.72
C HIS A 512 -8.09 -42.07 17.25
N LEU A 513 -7.52 -42.82 16.30
CA LEU A 513 -7.82 -42.65 14.86
C LEU A 513 -9.31 -42.85 14.55
N LEU A 514 -9.99 -43.79 15.22
CA LEU A 514 -11.42 -44.06 15.04
C LEU A 514 -12.34 -42.96 15.56
N THR A 515 -11.81 -42.02 16.38
CA THR A 515 -12.55 -40.82 16.81
C THR A 515 -12.46 -39.67 15.80
N LEU A 516 -11.49 -39.70 14.89
CA LEU A 516 -11.30 -38.62 13.91
C LEU A 516 -12.44 -38.61 12.88
N THR A 517 -12.81 -37.39 12.52
CA THR A 517 -13.68 -37.04 11.40
C THR A 517 -13.03 -35.87 10.65
N PRO A 518 -13.37 -35.61 9.38
CA PRO A 518 -12.91 -34.40 8.70
C PRO A 518 -13.17 -33.11 9.51
N HIS A 519 -14.30 -33.04 10.22
CA HIS A 519 -14.66 -31.91 11.08
C HIS A 519 -13.75 -31.70 12.29
N THR A 520 -13.20 -32.77 12.84
CA THR A 520 -12.38 -32.73 14.07
C THR A 520 -10.88 -32.73 13.76
N TYR A 521 -10.49 -33.09 12.54
CA TYR A 521 -9.11 -33.06 12.08
C TYR A 521 -8.68 -31.66 11.63
N VAL A 522 -8.80 -30.69 12.55
CA VAL A 522 -8.44 -29.27 12.33
C VAL A 522 -7.15 -28.85 13.04
N GLY A 523 -6.47 -29.80 13.69
CA GLY A 523 -5.22 -29.55 14.43
C GLY A 523 -5.34 -28.40 15.42
N ALA A 524 -4.37 -27.48 15.39
CA ALA A 524 -4.32 -26.30 16.26
C ALA A 524 -5.08 -25.07 15.70
N ALA A 525 -5.88 -25.22 14.64
CA ALA A 525 -6.51 -24.08 13.94
C ALA A 525 -7.36 -23.21 14.87
N VAL A 526 -8.14 -23.84 15.77
CA VAL A 526 -8.99 -23.13 16.74
C VAL A 526 -8.17 -22.25 17.67
N GLU A 527 -7.07 -22.77 18.21
CA GLU A 527 -6.20 -22.05 19.14
C GLU A 527 -5.46 -20.91 18.44
N LEU A 528 -4.94 -21.17 17.25
CA LEU A 528 -4.28 -20.18 16.40
C LEU A 528 -5.22 -19.01 16.05
N ALA A 529 -6.50 -19.27 15.82
CA ALA A 529 -7.50 -18.23 15.59
C ALA A 529 -7.85 -17.45 16.87
N LYS A 530 -8.03 -18.12 18.01
CA LYS A 530 -8.37 -17.48 19.30
C LYS A 530 -7.25 -16.61 19.87
N ASN A 531 -6.00 -16.98 19.65
CA ASN A 531 -4.84 -16.25 20.19
C ASN A 531 -4.46 -15.01 19.36
N LEU A 532 -5.18 -14.73 18.27
CA LEU A 532 -4.88 -13.65 17.33
C LEU A 532 -4.86 -12.27 18.00
N ASP A 533 -5.84 -11.94 18.84
CA ASP A 533 -5.96 -10.59 19.44
C ASP A 533 -4.76 -10.26 20.34
N THR A 534 -4.22 -11.26 21.03
CA THR A 534 -2.99 -11.10 21.82
C THR A 534 -1.81 -10.78 20.91
N ILE A 535 -1.71 -11.47 19.78
CA ILE A 535 -0.60 -11.33 18.83
C ILE A 535 -0.66 -10.00 18.08
N THR A 536 -1.82 -9.62 17.57
CA THR A 536 -1.99 -8.34 16.85
C THR A 536 -1.80 -7.15 17.79
N SER A 537 -2.18 -7.25 19.06
CA SER A 537 -1.89 -6.24 20.08
C SER A 537 -0.38 -6.04 20.30
N LEU A 538 0.40 -7.12 20.29
CA LEU A 538 1.87 -7.06 20.36
C LEU A 538 2.48 -6.44 19.11
N VAL A 539 1.89 -6.70 17.94
CA VAL A 539 2.33 -6.11 16.67
C VAL A 539 2.02 -4.61 16.66
N ASN A 540 0.82 -4.19 17.04
CA ASN A 540 0.37 -2.80 17.00
C ASN A 540 0.85 -1.95 18.19
N GLY A 541 1.58 -2.53 19.16
CA GLY A 541 2.11 -1.80 20.32
C GLY A 541 1.07 -1.42 21.38
N ALA A 542 -0.14 -1.99 21.33
CA ALA A 542 -1.23 -1.65 22.23
C ALA A 542 -1.08 -2.23 23.66
N ASN A 543 -0.13 -3.15 23.88
CA ASN A 543 0.21 -3.68 25.21
C ASN A 543 1.70 -3.50 25.52
N VAL A 544 2.01 -2.52 26.37
CA VAL A 544 3.36 -2.13 26.83
C VAL A 544 3.96 -3.11 27.87
N LEU A 545 3.66 -4.42 27.81
CA LEU A 545 4.13 -5.37 28.83
C LEU A 545 4.79 -6.66 28.32
N ALA A 546 5.15 -6.74 27.04
CA ALA A 546 5.75 -7.98 26.52
C ALA A 546 6.70 -7.74 25.33
N GLU A 547 7.62 -6.79 25.46
CA GLU A 547 8.85 -6.83 24.64
C GLU A 547 9.64 -8.07 25.08
N ASN A 548 9.69 -9.10 24.22
CA ASN A 548 10.34 -10.42 24.39
C ASN A 548 9.46 -11.65 24.68
N VAL A 549 8.15 -11.64 24.39
CA VAL A 549 7.38 -12.89 24.39
C VAL A 549 7.39 -13.51 22.98
N SER A 550 7.95 -14.71 22.87
CA SER A 550 7.94 -15.48 21.62
C SER A 550 6.50 -15.74 21.17
N VAL A 551 6.18 -15.43 19.90
CA VAL A 551 4.87 -15.73 19.28
C VAL A 551 4.52 -17.21 19.44
N VAL A 552 5.53 -18.09 19.36
CA VAL A 552 5.38 -19.54 19.59
C VAL A 552 5.03 -19.84 21.06
N ALA A 553 5.62 -19.12 22.01
CA ALA A 553 5.30 -19.28 23.43
C ALA A 553 3.90 -18.78 23.78
N VAL A 554 3.40 -17.73 23.12
CA VAL A 554 2.00 -17.29 23.26
C VAL A 554 1.03 -18.29 22.63
N LEU A 555 1.36 -18.78 21.44
CA LEU A 555 0.49 -19.70 20.71
C LEU A 555 0.38 -21.08 21.35
N PHE A 556 1.48 -21.59 21.91
CA PHE A 556 1.59 -22.99 22.34
C PHE A 556 1.99 -23.18 23.81
N GLY A 557 2.18 -22.10 24.58
CA GLY A 557 2.56 -22.17 26.00
C GLY A 557 1.49 -22.72 26.94
N ALA A 558 0.22 -22.75 26.50
CA ALA A 558 -0.93 -23.24 27.26
C ALA A 558 -1.49 -24.60 26.76
N LEU A 559 -0.89 -25.19 25.71
CA LEU A 559 -1.29 -26.51 25.27
C LEU A 559 -0.96 -27.54 26.36
N PRO A 560 -1.92 -28.39 26.79
CA PRO A 560 -1.62 -29.50 27.67
C PRO A 560 -0.51 -30.35 27.03
N ARG A 561 0.63 -30.48 27.72
CA ARG A 561 1.75 -31.36 27.29
C ARG A 561 1.31 -32.81 27.05
N THR A 562 0.09 -33.18 27.45
CA THR A 562 -0.54 -34.48 27.19
C THR A 562 -0.92 -34.73 25.72
N GLN A 563 -0.96 -33.73 24.84
CA GLN A 563 -1.05 -33.96 23.38
C GLN A 563 0.33 -34.14 22.70
N PHE A 564 1.42 -33.85 23.40
CA PHE A 564 2.80 -34.09 22.96
C PHE A 564 3.50 -35.05 23.95
N MET A 565 2.94 -36.24 24.17
CA MET A 565 3.68 -37.28 24.90
C MET A 565 4.78 -37.87 24.00
N VAL A 566 5.96 -37.26 24.09
CA VAL A 566 7.24 -37.94 23.81
C VAL A 566 7.47 -38.92 24.96
N PHE A 567 7.05 -40.17 24.79
CA PHE A 567 7.57 -41.26 25.63
C PHE A 567 8.98 -41.58 25.14
N GLN A 568 9.96 -41.40 26.02
CA GLN A 568 11.30 -41.94 25.82
C GLN A 568 11.23 -43.47 25.68
N PRO A 569 11.96 -44.10 24.75
CA PRO A 569 12.09 -45.54 24.74
C PRO A 569 13.00 -45.95 25.90
N GLY A 570 12.42 -46.62 26.89
CA GLY A 570 13.19 -47.36 27.89
C GLY A 570 13.87 -48.54 27.22
N PHE A 571 15.20 -48.49 27.14
CA PHE A 571 16.02 -49.68 27.02
C PHE A 571 16.20 -50.28 28.41
N SER A 572 15.76 -51.53 28.57
CA SER A 572 16.35 -52.51 29.49
C SER A 572 16.48 -53.82 28.75
#